data_AF-A0A351T5B4-F1
#
_entry.id   AF-A0A351T5B4-F1
#
_cell.length_a   1.000
_cell.length_b   1.000
_cell.length_c   1.000
_cell.angle_alpha   90.00
_cell.angle_beta   90.00
_cell.angle_gamma   90.00
#
_symmetry.space_group_name_H-M   'P 1'
#
loop_
_entity.id
_entity.type
_entity.pdbx_description
1 polymer ?
#
loop_
_entity_poly.entity_id
_entity_poly.type
_entity_poly.pdbx_seq_one_letter_code
_entity_poly.pdbx_strand_id
1 'polypeptide(L)'
;MAEFRMKLGKAAILISAGAAMAVGLSACSNAKRALGVEKISPDEFTVVTKAPLVVPPDYSLRPPQPGKNSPAYVAPDGRAQFALFGQDGSRVDGFSQGETAILEITGGAKADPNIRQIVNLETASLIEKSDTFTDQIIFWQEQPVAGQAVDAAAEAERLRENAAAGKAPNEGEVPVIEQRKKAPLEGLF
;
A
#
# COMPACT_ATOMS: atom_id res chain seq x y z
N MET A 1 -7.14 -44.04 -47.29
CA MET A 1 -6.30 -43.23 -46.37
C MET A 1 -6.02 -41.79 -46.85
N ALA A 2 -6.14 -41.45 -48.15
CA ALA A 2 -5.86 -40.10 -48.65
C ALA A 2 -6.91 -39.03 -48.25
N GLU A 3 -8.19 -39.41 -48.22
CA GLU A 3 -9.35 -38.56 -47.87
C GLU A 3 -9.24 -37.93 -46.46
N PHE A 4 -8.75 -38.70 -45.47
CA PHE A 4 -8.68 -38.25 -44.08
C PHE A 4 -7.56 -37.22 -43.86
N ARG A 5 -6.42 -37.37 -44.54
CA ARG A 5 -5.30 -36.41 -44.48
C ARG A 5 -5.68 -35.06 -45.10
N MET A 6 -6.52 -35.07 -46.14
CA MET A 6 -7.00 -33.85 -46.78
C MET A 6 -8.03 -33.09 -45.93
N LYS A 7 -8.90 -33.78 -45.19
CA LYS A 7 -9.86 -33.16 -44.26
C LYS A 7 -9.17 -32.54 -43.04
N LEU A 8 -8.13 -33.20 -42.49
CA LEU A 8 -7.32 -32.65 -41.40
C LEU A 8 -6.52 -31.41 -41.80
N GLY A 9 -5.95 -31.39 -43.02
CA GLY A 9 -5.23 -30.22 -43.53
C GLY A 9 -6.13 -29.01 -43.74
N LYS A 10 -7.36 -29.21 -44.26
CA LYS A 10 -8.35 -28.14 -44.41
C LYS A 10 -8.81 -27.58 -43.05
N ALA A 11 -9.01 -28.45 -42.05
CA ALA A 11 -9.35 -28.02 -40.70
C ALA A 11 -8.22 -27.20 -40.04
N ALA A 12 -6.95 -27.62 -40.22
CA ALA A 12 -5.80 -26.89 -39.70
C ALA A 12 -5.65 -25.48 -40.34
N ILE A 13 -5.93 -25.35 -41.64
CA ILE A 13 -5.90 -24.05 -42.36
C ILE A 13 -7.03 -23.14 -41.89
N LEU A 14 -8.24 -23.68 -41.64
CA LEU A 14 -9.36 -22.88 -41.13
C LEU A 14 -9.11 -22.40 -39.70
N ILE A 15 -8.49 -23.23 -38.85
CA ILE A 15 -8.13 -22.87 -37.48
C ILE A 15 -7.02 -21.80 -37.47
N SER A 16 -5.99 -21.93 -38.31
CA SER A 16 -4.92 -20.94 -38.38
C SER A 16 -5.40 -19.59 -38.94
N ALA A 17 -6.30 -19.59 -39.92
CA ALA A 17 -6.94 -18.39 -40.44
C ALA A 17 -7.82 -17.70 -39.38
N GLY A 18 -8.58 -18.48 -38.60
CA GLY A 18 -9.38 -17.96 -37.48
C GLY A 18 -8.51 -17.33 -36.38
N ALA A 19 -7.40 -17.98 -36.03
CA ALA A 19 -6.45 -17.46 -35.05
C ALA A 19 -5.78 -16.17 -35.53
N ALA A 20 -5.37 -16.09 -36.81
CA ALA A 20 -4.80 -14.87 -37.38
C ALA A 20 -5.79 -13.69 -37.37
N MET A 21 -7.06 -13.95 -37.65
CA MET A 21 -8.11 -12.93 -37.62
C MET A 21 -8.41 -12.45 -36.19
N ALA A 22 -8.42 -13.35 -35.21
CA ALA A 22 -8.59 -13.00 -33.80
C ALA A 22 -7.43 -12.14 -33.26
N VAL A 23 -6.19 -12.42 -33.68
CA VAL A 23 -5.02 -11.60 -33.33
C VAL A 23 -5.04 -10.24 -34.03
N GLY A 24 -5.54 -10.16 -35.27
CA GLY A 24 -5.70 -8.86 -35.97
C GLY A 24 -6.71 -7.92 -35.32
N LEU A 25 -7.80 -8.46 -34.76
CA LEU A 25 -8.84 -7.68 -34.07
C LEU A 25 -8.37 -7.08 -32.73
N SER A 26 -7.45 -7.74 -32.01
CA SER A 26 -6.90 -7.20 -30.76
C SER A 26 -5.98 -5.99 -30.98
N ALA A 27 -5.32 -5.91 -32.15
CA ALA A 27 -4.45 -4.80 -32.53
C ALA A 27 -5.23 -3.47 -32.74
N CYS A 28 -6.51 -3.53 -33.12
CA CYS A 28 -7.35 -2.35 -33.30
C CYS A 28 -7.68 -1.61 -32.00
N SER A 29 -7.55 -2.26 -30.83
CA SER A 29 -7.77 -1.61 -29.52
C SER A 29 -6.69 -0.56 -29.21
N ASN A 30 -5.43 -0.84 -29.53
CA ASN A 30 -4.33 0.12 -29.36
C ASN A 30 -4.41 1.29 -30.35
N ALA A 31 -4.87 1.05 -31.57
CA ALA A 31 -5.09 2.10 -32.57
C ALA A 31 -6.11 3.14 -32.09
N LYS A 32 -7.16 2.72 -31.38
CA LYS A 32 -8.19 3.61 -30.83
C LYS A 32 -7.63 4.61 -29.80
N ARG A 33 -6.67 4.17 -28.98
CA ARG A 33 -5.93 5.04 -28.04
C ARG A 33 -4.99 6.00 -28.76
N ALA A 34 -4.22 5.50 -29.72
CA ALA A 34 -3.28 6.32 -30.51
C ALA A 34 -3.97 7.40 -31.35
N LEU A 35 -5.17 7.10 -31.86
CA LEU A 35 -6.01 8.03 -32.63
C LEU A 35 -6.83 8.98 -31.75
N GLY A 36 -6.68 8.93 -30.42
CA GLY A 36 -7.36 9.84 -29.48
C GLY A 36 -8.89 9.66 -29.39
N VAL A 37 -9.43 8.56 -29.93
CA VAL A 37 -10.86 8.24 -29.88
C VAL A 37 -11.26 7.69 -28.51
N GLU A 38 -10.29 7.20 -27.73
CA GLU A 38 -10.49 6.76 -26.35
C GLU A 38 -10.13 7.90 -25.39
N LYS A 39 -11.11 8.34 -24.58
CA LYS A 39 -10.92 9.36 -23.54
C LYS A 39 -10.11 8.77 -22.39
N ILE A 40 -8.81 9.05 -22.36
CA ILE A 40 -7.96 8.81 -21.19
C ILE A 40 -8.24 9.93 -20.20
N SER A 41 -9.11 9.66 -19.22
CA SER A 41 -9.33 10.61 -18.12
C SER A 41 -8.20 10.40 -17.10
N PRO A 42 -7.52 11.47 -16.66
CA PRO A 42 -6.61 11.38 -15.53
C PRO A 42 -7.34 10.81 -14.31
N ASP A 43 -6.63 10.04 -13.50
CA ASP A 43 -7.16 9.51 -12.24
C ASP A 43 -7.61 10.68 -11.34
N GLU A 44 -8.90 10.68 -10.98
CA GLU A 44 -9.54 11.73 -10.17
C GLU A 44 -8.86 11.96 -8.81
N PHE A 45 -8.13 10.98 -8.28
CA PHE A 45 -7.40 11.11 -7.02
C PHE A 45 -6.00 11.70 -7.19
N THR A 46 -5.52 11.84 -8.43
CA THR A 46 -4.18 12.38 -8.74
C THR A 46 -4.22 13.80 -9.30
N VAL A 47 -5.39 14.45 -9.29
CA VAL A 47 -5.55 15.81 -9.81
C VAL A 47 -4.93 16.82 -8.84
N VAL A 48 -3.74 17.33 -9.18
CA VAL A 48 -3.04 18.34 -8.40
C VAL A 48 -3.48 19.75 -8.80
N THR A 49 -3.96 20.53 -7.83
CA THR A 49 -4.21 21.96 -8.04
C THR A 49 -2.90 22.74 -8.13
N LYS A 50 -2.64 23.37 -9.28
CA LYS A 50 -1.50 24.29 -9.43
C LYS A 50 -1.80 25.62 -8.75
N ALA A 51 -0.77 26.27 -8.21
CA ALA A 51 -0.91 27.62 -7.68
C ALA A 51 -1.36 28.59 -8.79
N PRO A 52 -2.22 29.57 -8.49
CA PRO A 52 -2.66 30.57 -9.46
C PRO A 52 -1.46 31.38 -9.98
N LEU A 53 -1.51 31.72 -11.27
CA LEU A 53 -0.49 32.55 -11.91
C LEU A 53 -0.68 34.01 -11.48
N VAL A 54 0.26 34.54 -10.70
CA VAL A 54 0.30 35.97 -10.33
C VAL A 54 1.45 36.61 -11.08
N VAL A 55 1.18 37.76 -11.70
CA VAL A 55 2.20 38.56 -12.36
C VAL A 55 3.05 39.23 -11.28
N PRO A 56 4.35 38.92 -11.18
CA PRO A 56 5.21 39.54 -10.17
C PRO A 56 5.39 41.04 -10.46
N PRO A 57 5.59 41.88 -9.43
CA PRO A 57 5.80 43.32 -9.57
C PRO A 57 7.09 43.65 -10.33
N ASP A 58 8.11 42.77 -10.25
CA ASP A 58 9.36 42.89 -10.99
C ASP A 58 9.50 41.77 -12.02
N TYR A 59 9.77 42.15 -13.27
CA TYR A 59 9.95 41.24 -14.41
C TYR A 59 11.39 40.75 -14.60
N SER A 60 12.26 40.92 -13.59
CA SER A 60 13.69 40.58 -13.67
C SER A 60 13.99 39.08 -13.55
N LEU A 61 13.03 38.21 -13.83
CA LEU A 61 13.20 36.77 -13.73
C LEU A 61 13.97 36.23 -14.94
N ARG A 62 15.04 35.48 -14.68
CA ARG A 62 15.71 34.69 -15.72
C ARG A 62 14.75 33.59 -16.18
N PRO A 63 14.63 33.34 -17.51
CA PRO A 63 13.81 32.26 -18.02
C PRO A 63 14.21 30.91 -17.37
N PRO A 64 13.23 30.08 -16.95
CA PRO A 64 13.51 28.76 -16.42
C PRO A 64 14.18 27.92 -17.50
N GLN A 65 15.20 27.14 -17.12
CA GLN A 65 15.89 26.26 -18.06
C GLN A 65 14.94 25.12 -18.48
N PRO A 66 14.89 24.76 -19.78
CA PRO A 66 14.11 23.63 -20.25
C PRO A 66 14.45 22.35 -19.47
N GLY A 67 13.43 21.63 -19.01
CA GLY A 67 13.59 20.35 -18.30
C GLY A 67 13.88 20.43 -16.80
N LYS A 68 14.02 21.63 -16.21
CA LYS A 68 14.09 21.78 -14.75
C LYS A 68 12.70 21.98 -14.16
N ASN A 69 12.50 21.43 -12.96
CA ASN A 69 11.28 21.66 -12.19
C ASN A 69 11.07 23.16 -11.97
N SER A 70 9.81 23.60 -12.13
CA SER A 70 9.45 24.98 -11.85
C SER A 70 9.77 25.32 -10.39
N PRO A 71 10.32 26.50 -10.08
CA PRO A 71 10.57 26.93 -8.70
C PRO A 71 9.32 26.90 -7.81
N ALA A 72 8.13 27.00 -8.41
CA ALA A 72 6.84 26.94 -7.73
C ALA A 72 6.25 25.52 -7.62
N TYR A 73 6.94 24.50 -8.14
CA TYR A 73 6.48 23.11 -8.06
C TYR A 73 6.92 22.51 -6.72
N VAL A 74 6.00 22.51 -5.75
CA VAL A 74 6.13 21.72 -4.53
C VAL A 74 5.19 20.54 -4.64
N ALA A 75 5.71 19.32 -4.43
CA ALA A 75 4.89 18.11 -4.42
C ALA A 75 3.75 18.27 -3.38
N PRO A 76 2.51 17.85 -3.69
CA PRO A 76 1.36 18.00 -2.79
C PRO A 76 1.64 17.43 -1.40
N ASP A 77 2.29 16.27 -1.34
CA ASP A 77 2.64 15.59 -0.09
C ASP A 77 3.58 16.43 0.77
N GLY A 78 4.59 17.06 0.15
CA GLY A 78 5.51 17.96 0.85
C GLY A 78 4.80 19.21 1.39
N ARG A 79 3.82 19.76 0.65
CA ARG A 79 3.00 20.88 1.14
C ARG A 79 2.08 20.47 2.28
N ALA A 80 1.46 19.29 2.19
CA ALA A 80 0.61 18.75 3.24
C ALA A 80 1.40 18.47 4.51
N GLN A 81 2.56 17.83 4.40
CA GLN A 81 3.47 17.61 5.52
C GLN A 81 3.90 18.93 6.17
N PHE A 82 4.28 19.93 5.36
CA PHE A 82 4.61 21.25 5.88
C PHE A 82 3.43 21.94 6.59
N ALA A 83 2.21 21.80 6.07
CA ALA A 83 1.02 22.38 6.69
C ALA A 83 0.66 21.67 8.01
N LEU A 84 0.85 20.36 8.09
CA LEU A 84 0.53 19.56 9.28
C LEU A 84 1.60 19.63 10.36
N PHE A 85 2.87 19.61 9.97
CA PHE A 85 4.01 19.45 10.89
C PHE A 85 4.99 20.63 10.89
N GLY A 86 4.79 21.62 10.02
CA GLY A 86 5.74 22.74 9.85
C GLY A 86 6.99 22.36 9.06
N GLN A 87 7.95 23.29 9.02
CA GLN A 87 9.20 23.13 8.26
C GLN A 87 10.12 22.05 8.81
N ASP A 88 10.04 21.83 10.13
CA ASP A 88 10.76 20.79 10.84
C ASP A 88 9.70 19.81 11.35
N GLY A 89 9.38 18.78 10.56
CA GLY A 89 8.43 17.72 10.96
C GLY A 89 8.85 16.93 12.21
N SER A 90 9.90 17.36 12.89
CA SER A 90 10.44 16.86 14.14
C SER A 90 10.68 17.99 15.15
N ARG A 91 9.94 19.11 15.12
CA ARG A 91 10.12 20.15 16.14
C ARG A 91 9.69 19.66 17.52
N VAL A 92 10.68 19.11 18.22
CA VAL A 92 10.78 18.81 19.67
C VAL A 92 10.90 20.12 20.47
N ASP A 93 10.93 21.30 19.81
CA ASP A 93 10.98 22.61 20.44
C ASP A 93 9.61 22.95 21.06
N GLY A 94 9.38 22.51 22.29
CA GLY A 94 8.17 22.82 23.04
C GLY A 94 7.86 21.91 24.21
N PHE A 95 8.59 20.81 24.40
CA PHE A 95 8.35 19.93 25.54
C PHE A 95 8.72 20.63 26.85
N SER A 96 7.79 20.61 27.79
CA SER A 96 8.02 20.95 29.19
C SER A 96 9.02 19.98 29.82
N GLN A 97 9.67 20.40 30.92
CA GLN A 97 10.56 19.50 31.67
C GLN A 97 9.90 18.17 32.06
N GLY A 98 8.59 18.19 32.36
CA GLY A 98 7.84 16.97 32.68
C GLY A 98 7.72 16.02 31.50
N GLU A 99 7.46 16.55 30.30
CA GLU A 99 7.37 15.74 29.07
C GLU A 99 8.74 15.17 28.70
N THR A 100 9.82 15.94 28.84
CA THR A 100 11.18 15.42 28.64
C THR A 100 11.51 14.29 29.60
N ALA A 101 11.14 14.42 30.88
CA ALA A 101 11.35 13.36 31.88
C ALA A 101 10.57 12.08 31.53
N ILE A 102 9.33 12.20 31.06
CA ILE A 102 8.54 11.05 30.61
C ILE A 102 9.16 10.42 29.36
N LEU A 103 9.63 11.22 28.40
CA LEU A 103 10.30 10.72 27.19
C LEU A 103 11.61 9.99 27.52
N GLU A 104 12.32 10.41 28.56
CA GLU A 104 13.52 9.73 29.02
C GLU A 104 13.19 8.40 29.71
N ILE A 105 12.19 8.38 30.60
CA ILE A 105 11.72 7.16 31.28
C ILE A 105 11.18 6.13 30.29
N THR A 106 10.44 6.58 29.29
CA THR A 106 9.83 5.72 28.26
C THR A 106 10.78 5.38 27.11
N GLY A 107 11.98 5.96 27.09
CA GLY A 107 12.96 5.79 26.01
C GLY A 107 12.57 6.45 24.68
N GLY A 108 11.46 7.21 24.65
CA GLY A 108 10.97 7.90 23.44
C GLY A 108 11.98 8.90 22.86
N ALA A 109 12.87 9.45 23.69
CA ALA A 109 13.94 10.34 23.23
C ALA A 109 14.96 9.67 22.29
N LYS A 110 15.03 8.32 22.28
CA LYS A 110 15.95 7.54 21.42
C LYS A 110 15.26 6.89 20.22
N ALA A 111 13.95 7.13 20.04
CA ALA A 111 13.19 6.51 18.97
C ALA A 111 13.63 7.08 17.60
N ASP A 112 13.72 6.21 16.59
CA ASP A 112 14.00 6.63 15.21
C ASP A 112 12.80 7.44 14.67
N PRO A 113 13.00 8.69 14.22
CA PRO A 113 11.93 9.50 13.62
C PRO A 113 11.25 8.84 12.41
N ASN A 114 11.96 7.95 11.71
CA ASN A 114 11.50 7.24 10.51
C ASN A 114 10.96 5.84 10.81
N ILE A 115 10.77 5.45 12.09
CA ILE A 115 10.36 4.09 12.45
C ILE A 115 9.09 3.63 11.72
N ARG A 116 8.12 4.53 11.48
CA ARG A 116 6.90 4.20 10.73
C ARG A 116 7.19 3.81 9.28
N GLN A 117 8.15 4.46 8.64
CA GLN A 117 8.55 4.14 7.27
C GLN A 117 9.24 2.78 7.22
N ILE A 118 10.12 2.51 8.21
CA ILE A 118 10.82 1.24 8.35
C ILE A 118 9.82 0.09 8.54
N VAL A 119 8.91 0.21 9.51
CA VAL A 119 7.88 -0.81 9.77
C VAL A 119 6.99 -1.03 8.55
N ASN A 120 6.59 0.03 7.86
CA ASN A 120 5.78 -0.09 6.65
C ASN A 120 6.54 -0.82 5.52
N LEU A 121 7.82 -0.52 5.33
CA LEU A 121 8.67 -1.20 4.35
C LEU A 121 8.82 -2.69 4.67
N GLU A 122 9.06 -3.02 5.94
CA GLU A 122 9.18 -4.40 6.39
C GLU A 122 7.86 -5.17 6.28
N THR A 123 6.74 -4.51 6.56
CA THR A 123 5.39 -5.12 6.58
C THR A 123 4.69 -5.12 5.22
N ALA A 124 5.20 -4.39 4.23
CA ALA A 124 4.57 -4.25 2.92
C ALA A 124 4.23 -5.61 2.26
N SER A 125 5.15 -6.58 2.37
CA SER A 125 4.97 -7.94 1.84
C SER A 125 3.86 -8.76 2.52
N LEU A 126 3.49 -8.42 3.76
CA LEU A 126 2.39 -9.08 4.48
C LEU A 126 1.03 -8.50 4.08
N ILE A 127 0.98 -7.22 3.70
CA ILE A 127 -0.24 -6.51 3.31
C ILE A 127 -0.61 -6.80 1.85
N GLU A 128 0.39 -6.96 0.96
CA GLU A 128 0.16 -7.12 -0.48
C GLU A 128 -0.16 -8.56 -0.92
N LYS A 129 -0.28 -9.51 0.02
CA LYS A 129 -0.77 -10.85 -0.33
C LYS A 129 -2.26 -10.78 -0.67
N SER A 130 -2.56 -10.52 -1.94
CA SER A 130 -3.92 -10.57 -2.48
C SER A 130 -4.46 -12.00 -2.40
N ASP A 131 -5.58 -12.18 -1.71
CA ASP A 131 -6.27 -13.47 -1.63
C ASP A 131 -6.75 -13.89 -3.03
N THR A 132 -6.00 -14.78 -3.67
CA THR A 132 -6.43 -15.38 -4.93
C THR A 132 -7.64 -16.28 -4.66
N PHE A 133 -8.51 -16.48 -5.66
CA PHE A 133 -9.64 -17.41 -5.55
C PHE A 133 -9.23 -18.81 -5.02
N THR A 134 -8.06 -19.30 -5.44
CA THR A 134 -7.47 -20.55 -4.94
C THR A 134 -7.14 -20.50 -3.44
N ASP A 135 -6.63 -19.36 -2.94
CA ASP A 135 -6.31 -19.18 -1.53
C ASP A 135 -7.58 -19.15 -0.66
N GLN A 136 -8.69 -18.61 -1.16
CA GLN A 136 -9.98 -18.67 -0.44
C GLN A 136 -10.50 -20.11 -0.30
N ILE A 137 -10.22 -20.98 -1.27
CA ILE A 137 -10.62 -22.40 -1.20
C ILE A 137 -9.67 -23.19 -0.27
N ILE A 138 -8.36 -22.95 -0.37
CA ILE A 138 -7.35 -23.64 0.46
C ILE A 138 -7.41 -23.18 1.92
N PHE A 139 -7.64 -21.89 2.15
CA PHE A 139 -7.68 -21.24 3.46
C PHE A 139 -9.08 -20.68 3.76
N TRP A 140 -10.09 -21.52 3.62
CA TRP A 140 -11.51 -21.18 3.84
C TRP A 140 -11.87 -20.82 5.29
N GLN A 141 -10.96 -21.07 6.24
CA GLN A 141 -11.12 -20.67 7.64
C GLN A 141 -10.61 -19.24 7.84
N GLU A 142 -11.24 -18.51 8.77
CA GLU A 142 -10.77 -17.18 9.18
C GLU A 142 -9.30 -17.24 9.60
N GLN A 143 -8.46 -16.52 8.86
CA GLN A 143 -7.05 -16.40 9.20
C GLN A 143 -6.87 -15.31 10.26
N PRO A 144 -5.97 -15.53 11.23
CA PRO A 144 -5.61 -14.48 12.17
C PRO A 144 -4.99 -13.29 11.40
N VAL A 145 -5.39 -12.07 11.78
CA VAL A 145 -4.89 -10.85 11.15
C VAL A 145 -3.37 -10.76 11.33
N ALA A 146 -2.64 -10.67 10.21
CA ALA A 146 -1.19 -10.52 10.24
C ALA A 146 -0.80 -9.22 10.97
N GLY A 147 0.15 -9.31 11.89
CA GLY A 147 0.64 -8.17 12.68
C GLY A 147 0.01 -7.99 14.06
N GLN A 148 -1.00 -8.81 14.43
CA GLN A 148 -1.52 -8.82 15.80
C GLN A 148 -0.73 -9.79 16.68
N ALA A 149 0.19 -9.25 17.49
CA ALA A 149 1.03 -10.04 18.39
C ALA A 149 0.32 -10.49 19.67
N VAL A 150 -0.74 -9.79 20.08
CA VAL A 150 -1.42 -10.00 21.37
C VAL A 150 -2.90 -10.30 21.14
N ASP A 151 -3.43 -11.31 21.83
CA ASP A 151 -4.86 -11.57 21.88
C ASP A 151 -5.52 -10.50 22.75
N ALA A 152 -6.27 -9.60 22.11
CA ALA A 152 -6.88 -8.46 22.79
C ALA A 152 -7.93 -8.89 23.83
N ALA A 153 -8.66 -9.99 23.60
CA ALA A 153 -9.69 -10.45 24.52
C ALA A 153 -9.05 -11.10 25.76
N ALA A 154 -8.09 -12.00 25.55
CA ALA A 154 -7.37 -12.65 26.65
C ALA A 154 -6.53 -11.64 27.46
N GLU A 155 -5.90 -10.66 26.80
CA GLU A 155 -5.13 -9.62 27.50
C GLU A 155 -6.04 -8.70 28.33
N ALA A 156 -7.22 -8.35 27.81
CA ALA A 156 -8.19 -7.56 28.57
C ALA A 156 -8.67 -8.29 29.83
N GLU A 157 -8.85 -9.61 29.77
CA GLU A 157 -9.20 -10.43 30.92
C GLU A 157 -8.06 -10.48 31.95
N ARG A 158 -6.83 -10.76 31.50
CA ARG A 158 -5.63 -10.72 32.37
C ARG A 158 -5.46 -9.39 33.09
N LEU A 159 -5.65 -8.28 32.38
CA LEU A 159 -5.55 -6.94 32.97
C LEU A 159 -6.62 -6.68 34.03
N ARG A 160 -7.85 -7.19 33.84
CA ARG A 160 -8.91 -7.09 34.85
C ARG A 160 -8.59 -7.93 36.09
N GLU A 161 -8.07 -9.13 35.91
CA GLU A 161 -7.63 -10.00 37.02
C GLU A 161 -6.48 -9.37 37.80
N ASN A 162 -5.48 -8.82 37.11
CA ASN A 162 -4.37 -8.11 37.76
C ASN A 162 -4.85 -6.88 38.53
N ALA A 163 -5.77 -6.11 37.95
CA ALA A 163 -6.38 -4.96 38.64
C ALA A 163 -7.16 -5.40 39.89
N ALA A 164 -7.91 -6.50 39.82
CA ALA A 164 -8.64 -7.06 40.96
C ALA A 164 -7.71 -7.61 42.04
N ALA A 165 -6.55 -8.16 41.65
CA ALA A 165 -5.53 -8.69 42.55
C ALA A 165 -4.54 -7.63 43.08
N GLY A 166 -4.65 -6.37 42.63
CA GLY A 166 -3.73 -5.28 43.01
C GLY A 166 -2.31 -5.41 42.43
N LYS A 167 -2.13 -6.24 41.40
CA LYS A 167 -0.86 -6.46 40.70
C LYS A 167 -0.63 -5.38 39.64
N ALA A 168 0.63 -5.11 39.32
CA ALA A 168 0.95 -4.14 38.28
C ALA A 168 0.54 -4.66 36.87
N PRO A 169 0.17 -3.78 35.91
CA PRO A 169 -0.26 -4.21 34.57
C PRO A 169 0.78 -5.02 33.79
N ASN A 170 2.06 -4.83 34.10
CA ASN A 170 3.20 -5.49 33.48
C ASN A 170 3.58 -6.84 34.13
N GLU A 171 2.85 -7.29 35.14
CA GLU A 171 3.10 -8.58 35.79
C GLU A 171 2.35 -9.73 35.10
N GLY A 172 3.08 -10.77 34.70
CA GLY A 172 2.52 -11.97 34.07
C GLY A 172 2.88 -12.11 32.59
N GLU A 173 2.57 -13.26 32.01
CA GLU A 173 2.77 -13.52 30.59
C GLU A 173 1.63 -12.89 29.79
N VAL A 174 1.99 -12.13 28.74
CA VAL A 174 1.02 -11.55 27.81
C VAL A 174 0.55 -12.65 26.85
N PRO A 175 -0.77 -12.88 26.69
CA PRO A 175 -1.28 -13.90 25.79
C PRO A 175 -0.99 -13.51 24.34
N VAL A 176 -0.09 -14.27 23.72
CA VAL A 176 0.33 -14.11 22.32
C VAL A 176 -0.51 -15.02 21.44
N ILE A 177 -0.99 -14.49 20.31
CA ILE A 177 -1.66 -15.32 19.29
C ILE A 177 -0.58 -16.18 18.63
N GLU A 178 -0.58 -17.48 18.91
CA GLU A 178 0.30 -18.40 18.19
C GLU A 178 -0.17 -18.53 16.74
N GLN A 179 0.61 -17.97 15.81
CA GLN A 179 0.39 -18.13 14.37
C GLN A 179 0.81 -19.53 13.92
N ARG A 180 0.02 -20.54 14.29
CA ARG A 180 0.18 -21.88 13.72
C ARG A 180 -0.41 -21.87 12.32
N LYS A 181 0.41 -22.21 11.33
CA LYS A 181 -0.07 -22.52 9.98
C LYS A 181 -0.88 -23.80 10.06
N LYS A 182 -2.19 -23.67 10.28
CA LYS A 182 -3.10 -24.82 10.23
C LYS A 182 -2.97 -25.47 8.86
N ALA A 183 -2.87 -26.79 8.84
CA ALA A 183 -2.81 -27.52 7.58
C ALA A 183 -4.17 -27.35 6.86
N PRO A 184 -4.20 -27.35 5.51
CA PRO A 184 -5.43 -27.11 4.74
C PRO A 184 -6.56 -28.13 4.98
N LEU A 185 -6.31 -29.19 5.75
CA LEU A 185 -7.29 -30.24 6.10
C LEU A 185 -7.40 -30.48 7.63
N GLU A 186 -6.82 -29.60 8.46
CA GLU A 186 -6.91 -29.71 9.91
C GLU A 186 -8.35 -29.38 10.36
N GLY A 187 -9.10 -30.40 10.79
CA GLY A 187 -10.53 -30.32 11.12
C GLY A 187 -11.49 -30.96 10.11
N LEU A 188 -10.99 -31.57 9.03
CA LEU A 188 -11.82 -32.32 8.05
C LEU A 188 -11.87 -33.84 8.33
N PHE A 189 -11.11 -34.33 9.32
CA PHE A 189 -11.13 -35.71 9.80
C PHE A 189 -11.06 -35.73 11.33
#